data_AF-A0A9E2RYM0-F1
#
_entry.id   AF-A0A9E2RYM0-F1
#
_cell.length_a   1.000
_cell.length_b   1.000
_cell.length_c   1.000
_cell.angle_alpha   90.00
_cell.angle_beta   90.00
_cell.angle_gamma   90.00
#
_symmetry.space_group_name_H-M   'P 1'
#
loop_
_entity.id
_entity.type
_entity.pdbx_description
1 polymer ?
#
loop_
_entity_poly.entity_id
_entity_poly.type
_entity_poly.pdbx_seq_one_letter_code
_entity_poly.pdbx_strand_id
1 'polypeptide(L)'
;MKKNDWGFTLIELMIVIAIIGILAAISVPMYQDYITRTKVMEGLSLSDSAQTAVAESFQSYGYMPATGNASSPNSFGLPPAA
;
A
#
# COMPACT_ATOMS: atom_id res chain seq x y z
N MET A 1 33.75 40.86 25.99
CA MET A 1 33.17 39.62 25.41
C MET A 1 32.64 39.97 24.02
N LYS A 2 33.36 39.60 22.95
CA LYS A 2 32.87 39.78 21.58
C LYS A 2 32.00 38.58 21.25
N LYS A 3 30.69 38.81 21.07
CA LYS A 3 29.76 37.83 20.53
C LYS A 3 29.90 37.89 19.00
N ASN A 4 30.45 36.83 18.42
CA ASN A 4 30.43 36.64 16.97
C ASN A 4 29.09 36.02 16.61
N ASP A 5 28.07 36.85 16.39
CA ASP A 5 26.79 36.38 15.88
C ASP A 5 26.94 36.16 14.37
N TRP A 6 27.50 35.01 13.98
CA TRP A 6 27.51 34.52 12.61
C TRP A 6 26.12 33.97 12.27
N GLY A 7 25.25 34.85 11.79
CA GLY A 7 23.93 34.45 11.28
C GLY A 7 24.03 33.68 9.96
N PHE A 8 23.07 32.77 9.75
CA PHE A 8 22.87 32.06 8.49
C PHE A 8 22.49 33.04 7.37
N THR A 9 23.08 32.88 6.20
CA THR A 9 22.84 33.77 5.06
C THR A 9 21.60 33.34 4.27
N LEU A 10 20.91 34.30 3.66
CA LEU A 10 19.80 34.00 2.75
C LEU A 10 20.26 33.20 1.51
N ILE A 11 21.51 33.39 1.09
CA ILE A 11 22.07 32.66 -0.05
C ILE A 11 22.28 31.18 0.29
N GLU A 12 22.73 30.86 1.50
CA GLU A 12 22.81 29.46 1.96
C GLU A 12 21.42 28.83 1.99
N LEU A 13 20.41 29.55 2.48
CA LEU A 13 19.03 29.05 2.50
C LEU A 13 18.51 28.73 1.08
N MET A 14 18.76 29.62 0.13
CA MET A 14 18.30 29.48 -1.25
C MET A 14 18.87 28.23 -1.91
N ILE A 15 20.15 27.94 -1.70
CA ILE A 15 20.81 26.74 -2.25
C ILE A 15 20.23 25.47 -1.63
N VAL A 16 20.00 25.47 -0.31
CA VAL A 16 19.40 24.33 0.39
C VAL A 16 18.01 24.02 -0.16
N ILE A 17 17.17 25.04 -0.32
CA ILE A 17 15.81 24.88 -0.87
C ILE A 17 15.86 24.38 -2.32
N ALA A 18 16.80 24.87 -3.14
CA ALA A 18 16.96 24.43 -4.51
C ALA A 18 17.30 22.93 -4.61
N ILE A 19 18.22 22.45 -3.77
CA ILE A 19 18.60 21.03 -3.74
C ILE A 19 17.42 20.17 -3.24
N ILE A 20 16.74 20.58 -2.16
CA ILE A 20 15.56 19.88 -1.65
C ILE A 20 14.46 19.82 -2.71
N GLY A 21 14.24 20.90 -3.47
CA GLY A 21 13.27 20.95 -4.56
C GLY A 21 13.54 19.92 -5.65
N ILE A 22 14.80 19.79 -6.10
CA ILE A 22 15.21 18.78 -7.10
C ILE A 22 14.99 17.37 -6.55
N LEU A 23 15.45 17.11 -5.32
CA LEU A 23 15.30 15.79 -4.69
C LEU A 23 13.83 15.43 -4.49
N ALA A 24 13.00 16.36 -4.05
CA ALA A 24 11.56 16.14 -3.83
C ALA A 24 10.83 15.84 -5.14
N ALA A 25 11.15 16.54 -6.24
CA ALA A 25 10.53 16.32 -7.53
C ALA A 25 10.71 14.89 -8.05
N ILE A 26 11.85 14.26 -7.76
CA ILE A 26 12.13 12.86 -8.16
C ILE A 26 11.63 11.87 -7.09
N SER A 27 11.84 12.19 -5.82
CA SER A 27 11.58 11.25 -4.71
C SER A 27 10.09 11.04 -4.44
N VAL A 28 9.27 12.08 -4.59
CA VAL A 28 7.82 11.99 -4.34
C VAL A 28 7.13 11.00 -5.30
N PRO A 29 7.28 11.10 -6.64
CA PRO A 29 6.63 10.13 -7.54
C PRO A 29 7.18 8.71 -7.37
N MET A 30 8.49 8.53 -7.13
CA MET A 30 9.06 7.20 -6.89
C MET A 30 8.51 6.55 -5.61
N TYR A 31 8.37 7.31 -4.53
CA TYR A 31 7.80 6.80 -3.29
C TYR A 31 6.32 6.43 -3.46
N GLN A 32 5.55 7.23 -4.19
CA GLN A 32 4.15 6.93 -4.49
C GLN A 32 3.99 5.64 -5.31
N ASP A 33 4.84 5.43 -6.31
CA ASP A 33 4.84 4.19 -7.11
C ASP A 33 5.19 2.97 -6.25
N TYR A 34 6.20 3.08 -5.37
CA TYR A 34 6.57 2.02 -4.44
C TYR A 34 5.41 1.63 -3.49
N ILE A 35 4.73 2.63 -2.91
CA ILE A 35 3.57 2.39 -2.04
C ILE A 35 2.43 1.73 -2.82
N THR A 36 2.17 2.19 -4.04
CA THR A 36 1.12 1.62 -4.90
C THR A 36 1.43 0.16 -5.23
N ARG A 37 2.66 -0.15 -5.63
CA ARG A 37 3.10 -1.53 -5.87
C ARG A 37 2.97 -2.39 -4.62
N THR A 38 3.35 -1.87 -3.46
CA THR A 38 3.23 -2.60 -2.19
C THR A 38 1.76 -2.94 -1.89
N LYS A 39 0.84 -1.99 -2.08
CA LYS A 39 -0.61 -2.21 -1.91
C LYS A 39 -1.16 -3.25 -2.90
N VAL A 40 -0.71 -3.24 -4.15
CA VAL A 40 -1.11 -4.24 -5.15
C VAL A 40 -0.61 -5.63 -4.75
N MET A 41 0.62 -5.75 -4.23
CA MET A 41 1.15 -7.03 -3.74
C MET A 41 0.40 -7.54 -2.51
N GLU A 42 0.01 -6.65 -1.60
CA GLU A 42 -0.84 -7.00 -0.45
C GLU A 42 -2.20 -7.53 -0.91
N GLY A 43 -2.85 -6.85 -1.87
CA GLY A 43 -4.10 -7.31 -2.46
C GLY A 43 -3.96 -8.66 -3.19
N LEU A 44 -2.85 -8.87 -3.90
CA LEU A 44 -2.56 -10.14 -4.57
C LEU A 44 -2.38 -11.29 -3.56
N SER A 45 -1.64 -11.05 -2.48
CA SER A 45 -1.48 -12.02 -1.38
C SER A 45 -2.83 -12.41 -0.77
N LEU A 46 -3.72 -11.43 -0.56
CA LEU A 46 -5.08 -11.70 -0.09
C LEU A 46 -5.89 -12.51 -1.11
N SER A 47 -5.74 -12.22 -2.41
CA SER A 47 -6.40 -12.96 -3.48
C SER A 47 -5.95 -14.42 -3.54
N ASP A 48 -4.67 -14.73 -3.32
CA ASP A 48 -4.16 -16.11 -3.29
C ASP A 48 -4.82 -16.93 -2.17
N SER A 49 -5.03 -16.31 -1.01
CA SER A 49 -5.75 -16.94 0.10
C SER A 49 -7.22 -17.22 -0.25
N ALA A 50 -7.87 -16.29 -0.94
CA ALA A 50 -9.24 -16.45 -1.41
C ALA A 50 -9.35 -17.52 -2.50
N GLN A 51 -8.39 -17.61 -3.43
CA GLN A 51 -8.35 -18.65 -4.46
C GLN A 51 -8.26 -20.04 -3.83
N THR A 52 -7.43 -20.18 -2.80
CA THR A 52 -7.29 -21.45 -2.06
C THR A 52 -8.61 -21.86 -1.40
N ALA A 53 -9.29 -20.93 -0.73
CA ALA A 53 -10.60 -21.19 -0.12
C ALA A 53 -11.65 -21.60 -1.16
N VAL A 54 -11.69 -20.92 -2.31
CA VAL A 54 -12.60 -21.27 -3.41
C VAL A 54 -12.29 -22.66 -3.98
N ALA A 55 -11.01 -23.00 -4.15
CA ALA A 55 -10.59 -24.31 -4.63
C ALA A 55 -10.98 -25.43 -3.65
N GLU A 56 -10.84 -25.21 -2.34
CA GLU A 56 -11.27 -26.14 -1.30
C GLU A 56 -12.79 -26.34 -1.33
N SER A 57 -13.58 -25.26 -1.40
CA SER A 57 -15.04 -25.35 -1.53
C SER A 57 -15.45 -26.11 -2.79
N PHE A 58 -14.77 -25.89 -3.92
CA PHE A 58 -15.06 -26.62 -5.15
C PHE A 58 -14.73 -28.12 -5.03
N GLN A 59 -13.60 -28.46 -4.39
CA GLN A 59 -13.23 -29.87 -4.14
C GLN A 59 -14.20 -30.57 -3.20
N SER A 60 -14.72 -29.86 -2.19
CA SER A 60 -15.62 -30.42 -1.18
C SER A 60 -17.06 -30.59 -1.70
N TYR A 61 -17.56 -29.62 -2.47
CA TYR A 61 -18.98 -29.55 -2.84
C TYR A 61 -19.27 -29.81 -4.32
N GLY A 62 -18.26 -29.82 -5.20
CA GLY A 62 -18.42 -30.07 -6.64
C GLY A 62 -19.04 -28.91 -7.45
N TYR A 63 -19.27 -27.75 -6.82
CA TYR A 63 -19.72 -26.52 -7.47
C TYR A 63 -18.94 -25.31 -6.95
N MET A 64 -18.83 -24.27 -7.77
CA MET A 64 -18.12 -23.04 -7.38
C MET A 64 -18.94 -22.29 -6.32
N PRO A 65 -18.31 -21.77 -5.25
CA PRO A 65 -19.02 -20.97 -4.26
C PRO A 65 -19.62 -19.72 -4.92
N ALA A 66 -20.89 -19.44 -4.62
CA ALA A 66 -21.59 -18.28 -5.18
C ALA A 66 -20.83 -16.99 -4.81
N THR A 67 -20.68 -16.06 -5.75
CA THR A 67 -20.07 -14.75 -5.49
C THR A 67 -20.94 -13.98 -4.50
N GLY A 68 -20.54 -13.98 -3.24
CA GLY A 68 -21.19 -13.25 -2.19
C GLY A 68 -21.10 -11.74 -2.37
N ASN A 69 -22.24 -11.06 -2.28
CA ASN A 69 -22.26 -9.62 -2.03
C ASN A 69 -21.57 -9.39 -0.66
N ALA A 70 -20.58 -8.49 -0.57
CA ALA A 70 -19.72 -8.28 0.62
C ALA A 70 -20.47 -7.93 1.94
N SER A 71 -21.80 -7.83 1.90
CA SER A 71 -22.71 -7.56 3.01
C SER A 71 -23.26 -8.82 3.70
N SER A 72 -22.98 -10.03 3.20
CA SER A 72 -23.44 -11.28 3.83
C SER A 72 -22.26 -12.14 4.30
N PRO A 73 -22.02 -12.27 5.62
CA PRO A 73 -20.88 -13.00 6.21
C PRO A 73 -20.74 -14.47 5.79
N ASN A 74 -21.80 -15.03 5.22
CA ASN A 74 -22.00 -16.45 4.92
C ASN A 74 -22.07 -16.73 3.40
N SER A 75 -21.61 -15.78 2.59
CA SER A 75 -21.63 -15.88 1.12
C SER A 75 -20.26 -16.10 0.49
N PHE A 76 -19.21 -16.30 1.31
CA PHE A 76 -17.85 -16.61 0.86
C PHE A 76 -17.60 -18.10 0.58
N GLY A 77 -18.65 -18.92 0.47
CA GLY A 77 -18.47 -20.37 0.27
C GLY A 77 -17.83 -21.10 1.46
N LEU A 78 -17.70 -20.43 2.59
CA LEU A 78 -17.29 -21.03 3.85
C LEU A 78 -18.39 -22.02 4.30
N PRO A 79 -18.03 -23.22 4.80
CA PRO A 79 -19.01 -24.14 5.34
C PRO A 79 -19.86 -23.43 6.42
N PRO A 80 -21.17 -23.69 6.49
CA PRO A 80 -21.99 -23.17 7.58
C PRO A 80 -21.38 -23.66 8.90
N ALA A 81 -21.10 -22.72 9.80
CA ALA A 81 -20.64 -23.03 11.15
C ALA A 81 -21.69 -23.93 11.82
N ALA A 82 -21.30 -25.17 12.13
CA ALA A 82 -21.95 -26.01 13.12
C ALA A 82 -21.32 -25.71 14.49
#